data_AF-A0A1C6G3P6-F1
#
_entry.id   AF-A0A1C6G3P6-F1
#
_cell.length_a   1.000
_cell.length_b   1.000
_cell.length_c   1.000
_cell.angle_alpha   90.00
_cell.angle_beta   90.00
_cell.angle_gamma   90.00
#
_symmetry.space_group_name_H-M   'P 1'
#
loop_
_entity.id
_entity.type
_entity.pdbx_description
1 polymer ?
#
loop_
_entity_poly.entity_id
_entity_poly.type
_entity_poly.pdbx_seq_one_letter_code
_entity_poly.pdbx_strand_id
1 'polypeptide(L)'
;MSNLKLINMRDVEVEPICWLWYPFISYGKVTIIQGDPGEGKTTLVLQIIARLTKGKSIIDEYESLPINVIYQTAEDGLADTIKPRLLAANADCSKVLVINDSDTPLTMRDARLEQAIIETNAKLVVLDPIQGFLGADVDMHRANEIRPIMKHISELAEKYKCAIILIGHMNKCSVGKSAYRGLGSIDFQAAARSVLIVGRIKDEPEIRVVCQTKSSLAPEAKAVAFRLSEENGFEWVGKYDVTADDLLSRTAKGTKKQAAVDFLEKLLADGKIPQTKIIELAKQKGIADRTLRNAKDELGIKSKRANNQWYWSLD
;
A
#
# COMPACT_ATOMS: atom_id res chain seq x y z
N MET A 1 18.06 36.77 -22.86
CA MET A 1 17.33 36.67 -21.57
C MET A 1 16.05 35.90 -21.84
N SER A 2 15.85 34.72 -21.25
CA SER A 2 14.58 34.01 -21.34
C SER A 2 13.50 34.81 -20.61
N ASN A 3 12.41 35.17 -21.29
CA ASN A 3 11.30 35.87 -20.66
C ASN A 3 10.72 35.03 -19.51
N LEU A 4 10.73 35.58 -18.30
CA LEU A 4 10.13 34.96 -17.12
C LEU A 4 8.60 34.88 -17.33
N LYS A 5 8.05 33.67 -17.36
CA LYS A 5 6.59 33.46 -17.41
C LYS A 5 6.07 33.30 -15.97
N LEU A 6 5.34 34.29 -15.49
CA LEU A 6 4.60 34.23 -14.22
C LEU A 6 3.15 33.83 -14.51
N ILE A 7 2.57 32.98 -13.66
CA ILE A 7 1.14 32.62 -13.70
C ILE A 7 0.49 33.26 -12.48
N ASN A 8 -0.56 34.06 -12.70
CA ASN A 8 -1.33 34.64 -11.60
C ASN A 8 -2.38 33.61 -11.14
N MET A 9 -2.43 33.31 -9.83
CA MET A 9 -3.41 32.36 -9.29
C MET A 9 -4.87 32.79 -9.50
N ARG A 10 -5.14 34.07 -9.79
CA ARG A 10 -6.45 34.55 -10.21
C ARG A 10 -6.93 33.95 -11.54
N ASP A 11 -5.99 33.65 -12.43
CA ASP A 11 -6.28 33.15 -13.78
C ASP A 11 -6.28 31.61 -13.84
N VAL A 12 -6.00 30.94 -12.71
CA VAL A 12 -6.01 29.48 -12.60
C VAL A 12 -7.41 29.04 -12.19
N GLU A 13 -8.08 28.30 -13.08
CA GLU A 13 -9.40 27.73 -12.78
C GLU A 13 -9.30 26.64 -11.71
N VAL A 14 -10.30 26.60 -10.83
CA VAL A 14 -10.41 25.57 -9.80
C VAL A 14 -10.89 24.28 -10.46
N GLU A 15 -10.10 23.21 -10.34
CA GLU A 15 -10.44 21.88 -10.83
C GLU A 15 -10.65 20.91 -9.65
N PRO A 16 -11.74 20.13 -9.61
CA PRO A 16 -11.91 19.07 -8.63
C PRO A 16 -10.96 17.91 -8.91
N ILE A 17 -10.58 17.20 -7.86
CA ILE A 17 -9.79 15.97 -7.98
C ILE A 17 -10.73 14.83 -8.40
N CYS A 18 -10.49 14.28 -9.58
CA CYS A 18 -11.18 13.08 -10.05
C CYS A 18 -10.45 11.82 -9.58
N TRP A 19 -11.20 10.77 -9.25
CA TRP A 19 -10.68 9.54 -8.67
C TRP A 19 -10.92 8.33 -9.57
N LEU A 20 -9.89 7.50 -9.72
CA LEU A 20 -10.02 6.16 -10.29
C LEU A 20 -10.52 5.18 -9.21
N TRP A 21 -10.01 5.33 -7.98
CA TRP A 21 -10.42 4.59 -6.80
C TRP A 21 -10.39 5.53 -5.61
N TYR A 22 -11.54 5.99 -5.11
CA TYR A 22 -11.54 6.89 -3.96
C TYR A 22 -11.26 6.12 -2.64
N PRO A 23 -10.42 6.64 -1.73
CA PRO A 23 -9.49 7.77 -1.83
C PRO A 23 -8.04 7.32 -2.15
N PHE A 24 -7.88 6.17 -2.80
CA PHE A 24 -6.58 5.49 -2.99
C PHE A 24 -5.84 5.91 -4.26
N ILE A 25 -6.54 6.08 -5.39
CA ILE A 25 -5.95 6.33 -6.70
C ILE A 25 -6.70 7.50 -7.37
N SER A 26 -5.99 8.61 -7.57
CA SER A 26 -6.51 9.80 -8.25
C SER A 26 -6.01 9.88 -9.70
N TYR A 27 -6.84 10.43 -10.58
CA TYR A 27 -6.42 10.80 -11.92
C TYR A 27 -5.45 11.99 -11.86
N GLY A 28 -4.51 12.03 -12.80
CA GLY A 28 -3.56 13.13 -12.88
C GLY A 28 -2.41 13.07 -11.89
N LYS A 29 -2.26 11.96 -11.15
CA LYS A 29 -1.31 11.81 -10.05
C LYS A 29 -0.71 10.41 -10.03
N VAL A 30 0.40 10.28 -9.29
CA VAL A 30 1.14 9.04 -9.11
C VAL A 30 0.75 8.36 -7.79
N THR A 31 0.46 7.06 -7.86
CA THR A 31 0.23 6.18 -6.72
C THR A 31 1.28 5.08 -6.71
N ILE A 32 1.86 4.81 -5.54
CA ILE A 32 2.78 3.67 -5.34
C ILE A 32 2.03 2.55 -4.62
N ILE A 33 2.10 1.33 -5.15
CA ILE A 33 1.60 0.13 -4.49
C ILE A 33 2.81 -0.75 -4.14
N GLN A 34 3.09 -0.88 -2.86
CA GLN A 34 4.27 -1.58 -2.36
C GLN A 34 3.92 -2.71 -1.38
N GLY A 35 4.84 -3.63 -1.17
CA GLY A 35 4.66 -4.79 -0.31
C GLY A 35 5.76 -5.83 -0.56
N ASP A 36 5.84 -6.85 0.28
CA ASP A 36 6.80 -7.93 0.09
C ASP A 36 6.52 -8.72 -1.22
N PRO A 37 7.51 -9.40 -1.80
CA PRO A 37 7.29 -10.33 -2.90
C PRO A 37 6.25 -11.40 -2.52
N GLY A 38 5.34 -11.74 -3.44
CA GLY A 38 4.27 -12.70 -3.16
C GLY A 38 3.11 -12.14 -2.32
N GLU A 39 3.07 -10.82 -2.08
CA GLU A 39 1.96 -10.17 -1.38
C GLU A 39 0.70 -9.93 -2.23
N GLY A 40 0.72 -10.27 -3.53
CA GLY A 40 -0.45 -10.17 -4.40
C GLY A 40 -0.69 -8.78 -5.00
N LYS A 41 0.34 -7.92 -5.02
CA LYS A 41 0.29 -6.56 -5.60
C LYS A 41 -0.16 -6.56 -7.06
N THR A 42 0.53 -7.35 -7.90
CA THR A 42 0.20 -7.51 -9.31
C THR A 42 -1.21 -8.06 -9.47
N THR A 43 -1.59 -9.09 -8.72
CA THR A 43 -2.95 -9.65 -8.75
C THR A 43 -4.01 -8.60 -8.42
N LEU A 44 -3.83 -7.82 -7.36
CA LEU A 44 -4.72 -6.71 -6.99
C LEU A 44 -4.88 -5.72 -8.15
N VAL A 45 -3.77 -5.30 -8.77
CA VAL A 45 -3.81 -4.33 -9.86
C VAL A 45 -4.47 -4.90 -11.11
N LEU A 46 -4.23 -6.17 -11.47
CA LEU A 46 -4.92 -6.81 -12.59
C LEU A 46 -6.43 -6.93 -12.35
N GLN A 47 -6.87 -7.14 -11.11
CA GLN A 47 -8.30 -7.18 -10.76
C GLN A 47 -8.94 -5.78 -10.86
N ILE A 48 -8.22 -4.74 -10.47
CA ILE A 48 -8.62 -3.35 -10.69
C ILE A 48 -8.77 -3.08 -12.19
N ILE A 49 -7.76 -3.43 -12.99
CA ILE A 49 -7.78 -3.27 -14.46
C ILE A 49 -8.96 -4.01 -15.09
N ALA A 50 -9.24 -5.23 -14.65
CA ALA A 50 -10.33 -6.02 -15.19
C ALA A 50 -11.70 -5.35 -15.04
N ARG A 51 -11.92 -4.67 -13.91
CA ARG A 51 -13.15 -3.87 -13.70
C ARG A 51 -13.17 -2.60 -14.54
N LEU A 52 -12.06 -1.87 -14.56
CA LEU A 52 -11.94 -0.59 -15.26
C LEU A 52 -12.08 -0.73 -16.79
N THR A 53 -11.55 -1.81 -17.36
CA THR A 53 -11.72 -2.14 -18.79
C THR A 53 -13.16 -2.49 -19.15
N LYS A 54 -14.04 -2.70 -18.16
CA LYS A 54 -15.48 -2.92 -18.35
C LYS A 54 -16.34 -1.78 -17.84
N GLY A 55 -15.73 -0.65 -17.45
CA GLY A 55 -16.47 0.48 -16.90
C GLY A 55 -17.04 0.22 -15.51
N LYS A 56 -16.63 -0.86 -14.84
CA LYS A 56 -17.08 -1.18 -13.48
C LYS A 56 -16.23 -0.46 -12.45
N SER A 57 -16.88 0.06 -11.43
CA SER A 57 -16.23 0.54 -10.19
C SER A 57 -15.44 -0.55 -9.49
N ILE A 58 -14.46 -0.16 -8.69
CA ILE A 58 -13.52 -1.10 -8.05
C ILE A 58 -14.10 -1.74 -6.80
N ILE A 59 -14.85 -1.04 -5.97
CA ILE A 59 -15.47 -1.62 -4.75
C ILE A 59 -16.92 -1.19 -4.64
N ASP A 60 -17.15 0.11 -4.83
CA ASP A 60 -18.50 0.65 -4.82
C ASP A 60 -19.30 0.09 -6.00
N GLU A 61 -20.61 0.29 -6.03
CA GLU A 61 -21.47 -0.18 -7.11
C GLU A 61 -21.91 1.01 -7.97
N TYR A 62 -21.06 1.41 -8.92
CA TYR A 62 -21.44 2.37 -9.96
C TYR A 62 -20.76 2.07 -11.29
N GLU A 63 -21.42 2.41 -12.38
CA GLU A 63 -20.87 2.24 -13.71
C GLU A 63 -20.22 3.54 -14.22
N SER A 64 -19.24 3.35 -15.08
CA SER A 64 -18.45 4.39 -15.73
C SER A 64 -18.10 3.93 -17.14
N LEU A 65 -17.48 4.80 -17.93
CA LEU A 65 -17.03 4.40 -19.26
C LEU A 65 -15.80 3.49 -19.17
N PRO A 66 -15.75 2.37 -19.91
CA PRO A 66 -14.55 1.55 -20.04
C PRO A 66 -13.32 2.35 -20.45
N ILE A 67 -12.21 2.19 -19.74
CA ILE A 67 -10.96 2.90 -20.03
C ILE A 67 -9.92 2.01 -20.69
N ASN A 68 -9.02 2.64 -21.45
CA ASN A 68 -7.80 2.00 -21.93
C ASN A 68 -6.71 2.09 -20.85
N VAL A 69 -5.94 1.02 -20.73
CA VAL A 69 -4.88 0.84 -19.73
C VAL A 69 -3.59 0.45 -20.42
N ILE A 70 -2.48 1.08 -20.05
CA ILE A 70 -1.14 0.60 -20.38
C ILE A 70 -0.61 -0.16 -19.18
N TYR A 71 -0.27 -1.43 -19.35
CA TYR A 71 0.36 -2.25 -18.31
C TYR A 71 1.72 -2.72 -18.82
N GLN A 72 2.79 -2.21 -18.23
CA GLN A 72 4.15 -2.62 -18.55
C GLN A 72 4.72 -3.43 -17.39
N THR A 73 5.28 -4.60 -17.71
CA THR A 73 5.97 -5.44 -16.73
C THR A 73 7.39 -5.78 -17.18
N ALA A 74 8.31 -5.87 -16.23
CA ALA A 74 9.69 -6.31 -16.44
C ALA A 74 9.99 -7.68 -15.78
N GLU A 75 9.04 -8.23 -15.00
CA GLU A 75 9.22 -9.46 -14.23
C GLU A 75 8.40 -10.64 -14.78
N ASP A 76 7.16 -10.38 -15.25
CA ASP A 76 6.20 -11.42 -15.60
C ASP A 76 6.02 -11.54 -17.13
N GLY A 77 5.86 -12.77 -17.63
CA GLY A 77 5.58 -13.01 -19.04
C GLY A 77 4.16 -12.58 -19.44
N LEU A 78 4.04 -11.89 -20.58
CA LEU A 78 2.73 -11.42 -21.06
C LEU A 78 1.78 -12.57 -21.39
N ALA A 79 2.28 -13.61 -22.06
CA ALA A 79 1.47 -14.70 -22.59
C ALA A 79 1.13 -15.78 -21.56
N ASP A 80 2.05 -16.08 -20.63
CA ASP A 80 1.93 -17.16 -19.66
C ASP A 80 1.44 -16.70 -18.28
N THR A 81 1.58 -15.41 -17.96
CA THR A 81 1.33 -14.89 -16.62
C THR A 81 0.27 -13.78 -16.63
N ILE A 82 0.52 -12.69 -17.35
CA ILE A 82 -0.36 -11.51 -17.30
C ILE A 82 -1.69 -11.76 -18.02
N LYS A 83 -1.65 -12.22 -19.27
CA LYS A 83 -2.86 -12.45 -20.07
C LYS A 83 -3.78 -13.51 -19.44
N PRO A 84 -3.30 -14.68 -18.95
CA PRO A 84 -4.17 -15.64 -18.26
C PRO A 84 -4.83 -15.06 -17.01
N ARG A 85 -4.10 -14.26 -16.21
CA ARG A 85 -4.67 -13.61 -15.02
C ARG A 85 -5.72 -12.55 -15.37
N LEU A 86 -5.51 -11.77 -16.43
CA LEU A 86 -6.51 -10.82 -16.93
C LEU A 86 -7.79 -11.53 -17.42
N LEU A 87 -7.63 -12.62 -18.16
CA LEU A 87 -8.76 -13.44 -18.62
C LEU A 87 -9.53 -14.05 -17.45
N ALA A 88 -8.82 -14.60 -16.46
CA ALA A 88 -9.42 -15.13 -15.23
C ALA A 88 -10.16 -14.05 -14.42
N ALA A 89 -9.63 -12.83 -14.40
CA ALA A 89 -10.29 -11.66 -13.81
C ALA A 89 -11.45 -11.11 -14.67
N ASN A 90 -11.71 -11.71 -15.83
CA ASN A 90 -12.72 -11.30 -16.79
C ASN A 90 -12.48 -9.87 -17.30
N ALA A 91 -11.22 -9.49 -17.56
CA ALA A 91 -10.86 -8.22 -18.17
C ALA A 91 -11.22 -8.16 -19.66
N ASP A 92 -11.49 -6.97 -20.17
CA ASP A 92 -11.47 -6.74 -21.63
C ASP A 92 -10.03 -6.49 -22.07
N CYS A 93 -9.36 -7.55 -22.53
CA CYS A 93 -7.97 -7.48 -22.99
C CYS A 93 -7.76 -6.58 -24.21
N SER A 94 -8.81 -6.21 -24.97
CA SER A 94 -8.66 -5.25 -26.08
C SER A 94 -8.33 -3.83 -25.60
N LYS A 95 -8.57 -3.55 -24.32
CA LYS A 95 -8.29 -2.28 -23.65
C LYS A 95 -7.03 -2.30 -22.80
N VAL A 96 -6.33 -3.42 -22.73
CA VAL A 96 -5.05 -3.54 -22.01
C VAL A 96 -3.93 -3.59 -23.03
N LEU A 97 -3.13 -2.55 -23.08
CA LEU A 97 -2.05 -2.36 -24.04
C LEU A 97 -0.69 -2.47 -23.34
N VAL A 98 0.31 -2.89 -24.10
CA VAL A 98 1.70 -3.03 -23.65
C VAL A 98 2.59 -2.33 -24.66
N ILE A 99 3.59 -1.59 -24.20
CA ILE A 99 4.58 -0.99 -25.09
C ILE A 99 5.59 -2.09 -25.44
N ASN A 100 5.80 -2.32 -26.73
CA ASN A 100 6.84 -3.25 -27.16
C ASN A 100 8.23 -2.64 -26.87
N ASP A 101 8.94 -3.25 -25.95
CA ASP A 101 10.28 -2.86 -25.51
C ASP A 101 11.33 -3.96 -25.76
N SER A 102 11.02 -4.94 -26.63
CA SER A 102 11.94 -6.03 -26.99
C SER A 102 13.28 -5.53 -27.54
N ASP A 103 13.25 -4.47 -28.35
CA ASP A 103 14.44 -3.94 -29.03
C ASP A 103 15.19 -2.94 -28.15
N THR A 104 14.46 -2.18 -27.35
CA THR A 104 15.02 -1.16 -26.46
C THR A 104 14.18 -1.13 -25.18
N PRO A 105 14.78 -1.42 -24.02
CA PRO A 105 14.08 -1.44 -22.74
C PRO A 105 13.35 -0.13 -22.48
N LEU A 106 12.11 -0.21 -22.01
CA LEU A 106 11.35 0.97 -21.65
C LEU A 106 11.89 1.55 -20.33
N THR A 107 11.99 2.87 -20.25
CA THR A 107 12.26 3.57 -18.99
C THR A 107 11.19 4.61 -18.71
N MET A 108 11.09 5.06 -17.46
CA MET A 108 10.19 6.14 -17.07
C MET A 108 10.50 7.49 -17.71
N ARG A 109 11.67 7.65 -18.36
CA ARG A 109 12.03 8.88 -19.11
C ARG A 109 11.80 8.73 -20.61
N ASP A 110 11.33 7.57 -21.06
CA ASP A 110 11.19 7.26 -22.48
C ASP A 110 9.98 7.99 -23.07
N ALA A 111 10.19 8.67 -24.20
CA ALA A 111 9.15 9.40 -24.91
C ALA A 111 8.02 8.48 -25.42
N ARG A 112 8.29 7.18 -25.60
CA ARG A 112 7.29 6.17 -25.96
C ARG A 112 6.16 6.08 -24.93
N LEU A 113 6.41 6.42 -23.67
CA LEU A 113 5.38 6.42 -22.64
C LEU A 113 4.31 7.50 -22.91
N GLU A 114 4.75 8.72 -23.21
CA GLU A 114 3.86 9.83 -23.57
C GLU A 114 3.13 9.54 -24.89
N GLN A 115 3.85 9.03 -25.89
CA GLN A 115 3.27 8.64 -27.18
C GLN A 115 2.16 7.60 -27.00
N ALA A 116 2.40 6.54 -26.23
CA ALA A 116 1.42 5.51 -25.96
C ALA A 116 0.18 6.04 -25.22
N ILE A 117 0.36 6.94 -24.24
CA ILE A 117 -0.77 7.58 -23.53
C ILE A 117 -1.65 8.36 -24.52
N ILE A 118 -1.04 9.11 -25.44
CA ILE A 118 -1.77 9.89 -26.45
C ILE A 118 -2.52 8.98 -27.43
N GLU A 119 -1.81 8.05 -28.06
CA GLU A 119 -2.36 7.19 -29.12
C GLU A 119 -3.52 6.31 -28.63
N THR A 120 -3.41 5.84 -27.38
CA THR A 120 -4.41 4.96 -26.78
C THR A 120 -5.45 5.72 -25.96
N ASN A 121 -5.26 7.02 -25.71
CA ASN A 121 -6.03 7.78 -24.72
C ASN A 121 -6.14 7.04 -23.36
N ALA A 122 -5.05 6.40 -22.93
CA ALA A 122 -5.03 5.61 -21.70
C ALA A 122 -5.33 6.48 -20.47
N LYS A 123 -6.21 5.99 -19.59
CA LYS A 123 -6.55 6.66 -18.33
C LYS A 123 -5.83 6.05 -17.12
N LEU A 124 -5.17 4.92 -17.32
CA LEU A 124 -4.31 4.27 -16.34
C LEU A 124 -3.03 3.76 -17.01
N VAL A 125 -1.88 4.03 -16.37
CA VAL A 125 -0.59 3.42 -16.68
C VAL A 125 -0.10 2.67 -15.45
N VAL A 126 0.38 1.44 -15.63
CA VAL A 126 0.97 0.63 -14.57
C VAL A 126 2.38 0.20 -14.98
N LEU A 127 3.34 0.42 -14.08
CA LEU A 127 4.73 -0.04 -14.23
C LEU A 127 5.06 -1.04 -13.12
N ASP A 128 5.35 -2.30 -13.50
CA ASP A 128 5.48 -3.44 -12.58
C ASP A 128 6.76 -4.28 -12.81
N PRO A 129 7.80 -4.16 -11.98
CA PRO A 129 7.99 -3.23 -10.86
C PRO A 129 8.67 -1.92 -11.31
N ILE A 130 8.58 -0.88 -10.49
CA ILE A 130 9.23 0.42 -10.71
C ILE A 130 10.73 0.31 -10.99
N GLN A 131 11.43 -0.63 -10.34
CA GLN A 131 12.86 -0.86 -10.52
C GLN A 131 13.21 -1.24 -11.97
N GLY A 132 12.32 -1.95 -12.67
CA GLY A 132 12.52 -2.35 -14.06
C GLY A 132 12.55 -1.17 -15.03
N PHE A 133 12.07 0.01 -14.62
CA PHE A 133 11.87 1.16 -15.50
C PHE A 133 12.72 2.38 -15.11
N LEU A 134 13.67 2.26 -14.18
CA LEU A 134 14.54 3.36 -13.80
C LEU A 134 15.60 3.70 -14.87
N GLY A 135 16.06 2.68 -15.60
CA GLY A 135 17.21 2.75 -16.50
C GLY A 135 18.48 2.20 -15.85
N ALA A 136 19.37 1.63 -16.66
CA ALA A 136 20.56 0.92 -16.19
C ALA A 136 21.55 1.81 -15.41
N ASP A 137 21.57 3.11 -15.73
CA ASP A 137 22.53 4.07 -15.16
C ASP A 137 21.98 4.84 -13.94
N VAL A 138 20.85 4.39 -13.37
CA VAL A 138 20.17 5.10 -12.27
C VAL A 138 20.35 4.34 -10.96
N ASP A 139 20.95 5.02 -9.97
CA ASP A 139 21.02 4.55 -8.59
C ASP A 139 19.75 4.96 -7.83
N MET A 140 18.97 3.96 -7.45
CA MET A 140 17.71 4.14 -6.74
C MET A 140 17.86 4.75 -5.34
N HIS A 141 19.06 4.77 -4.76
CA HIS A 141 19.36 5.38 -3.47
C HIS A 141 19.76 6.86 -3.58
N ARG A 142 19.94 7.38 -4.79
CA ARG A 142 20.39 8.76 -5.03
C ARG A 142 19.21 9.67 -5.34
N ALA A 143 18.88 10.53 -4.39
CA ALA A 143 17.77 11.49 -4.47
C ALA A 143 17.82 12.37 -5.74
N ASN A 144 19.01 12.80 -6.14
CA ASN A 144 19.21 13.64 -7.32
C ASN A 144 18.92 12.92 -8.65
N GLU A 145 18.92 11.59 -8.66
CA GLU A 145 18.61 10.78 -9.85
C GLU A 145 17.13 10.39 -9.90
N ILE A 146 16.53 10.07 -8.74
CA ILE A 146 15.12 9.70 -8.61
C ILE A 146 14.17 10.88 -8.80
N ARG A 147 14.46 12.04 -8.21
CA ARG A 147 13.54 13.20 -8.27
C ARG A 147 13.21 13.64 -9.70
N PRO A 148 14.16 13.75 -10.64
CA PRO A 148 13.85 14.09 -12.02
C PRO A 148 12.95 13.06 -12.71
N ILE A 149 13.13 11.77 -12.43
CA ILE A 149 12.32 10.69 -13.01
C ILE A 149 10.88 10.80 -12.49
N MET A 150 10.70 10.90 -11.18
CA MET A 150 9.39 11.03 -10.56
C MET A 150 8.67 12.32 -10.96
N LYS A 151 9.43 13.41 -11.16
CA LYS A 151 8.89 14.67 -11.69
C LYS A 151 8.32 14.47 -13.09
N HIS A 152 9.07 13.87 -14.00
CA HIS A 152 8.61 13.62 -15.37
C HIS A 152 7.33 12.76 -15.40
N ILE A 153 7.28 11.67 -14.63
CA ILE A 153 6.07 10.84 -14.53
C ILE A 153 4.89 11.60 -13.93
N SER A 154 5.12 12.46 -12.94
CA SER A 154 4.07 13.30 -12.36
C SER A 154 3.52 14.32 -13.36
N GLU A 155 4.40 14.91 -14.18
CA GLU A 155 4.03 15.83 -15.26
C GLU A 155 3.19 15.14 -16.34
N LEU A 156 3.57 13.90 -16.74
CA LEU A 156 2.77 13.11 -17.67
C LEU A 156 1.38 12.77 -17.10
N ALA A 157 1.33 12.32 -15.84
CA ALA A 157 0.06 12.03 -15.18
C ALA A 157 -0.85 13.26 -15.24
N GLU A 158 -0.36 14.41 -14.78
CA GLU A 158 -1.10 15.67 -14.70
C GLU A 158 -1.55 16.19 -16.07
N LYS A 159 -0.64 16.21 -17.05
CA LYS A 159 -0.90 16.71 -18.41
C LYS A 159 -2.02 15.93 -19.10
N TYR A 160 -2.04 14.61 -18.93
CA TYR A 160 -2.99 13.73 -19.62
C TYR A 160 -4.19 13.30 -18.75
N LYS A 161 -4.28 13.82 -17.53
CA LYS A 161 -5.26 13.39 -16.51
C LYS A 161 -5.29 11.87 -16.37
N CYS A 162 -4.12 11.24 -16.45
CA CYS A 162 -3.94 9.80 -16.39
C CYS A 162 -3.53 9.41 -14.96
N ALA A 163 -4.08 8.32 -14.43
CA ALA A 163 -3.58 7.75 -13.17
C ALA A 163 -2.33 6.91 -13.47
N ILE A 164 -1.26 7.08 -12.69
CA ILE A 164 -0.05 6.24 -12.84
C ILE A 164 0.17 5.45 -11.56
N ILE A 165 0.24 4.12 -11.69
CA ILE A 165 0.55 3.18 -10.63
C ILE A 165 1.96 2.66 -10.83
N LEU A 166 2.78 2.80 -9.79
CA LEU A 166 4.11 2.19 -9.72
C LEU A 166 4.07 1.07 -8.70
N ILE A 167 4.31 -0.17 -9.14
CA ILE A 167 4.36 -1.32 -8.25
C ILE A 167 5.78 -1.48 -7.73
N GLY A 168 5.92 -1.67 -6.42
CA GLY A 168 7.21 -1.69 -5.76
C GLY A 168 7.40 -2.83 -4.78
N HIS A 169 8.64 -3.30 -4.66
CA HIS A 169 9.04 -4.19 -3.57
C HIS A 169 9.55 -3.37 -2.38
N MET A 170 9.20 -3.78 -1.16
CA MET A 170 9.73 -3.16 0.05
C MET A 170 11.14 -3.68 0.35
N ASN A 171 12.04 -2.81 0.81
CA ASN A 171 13.38 -3.24 1.22
C ASN A 171 13.34 -3.95 2.59
N LYS A 172 14.16 -5.00 2.73
CA LYS A 172 14.38 -5.71 4.00
C LYS A 172 15.27 -4.89 4.95
N CYS A 173 14.83 -3.73 5.42
CA CYS A 173 15.49 -3.03 6.54
C CYS A 173 14.68 -3.16 7.83
N SER A 174 15.35 -3.60 8.89
CA SER A 174 14.79 -4.18 10.11
C SER A 174 14.56 -3.22 11.27
N VAL A 175 14.77 -1.91 11.14
CA VAL A 175 14.64 -0.97 12.28
C VAL A 175 14.11 0.39 11.81
N GLY A 176 12.90 0.78 12.24
CA GLY A 176 12.31 2.10 11.96
C GLY A 176 10.76 2.09 11.91
N LYS A 177 10.15 3.29 11.99
CA LYS A 177 8.70 3.49 11.81
C LYS A 177 8.26 2.92 10.46
N SER A 178 7.12 2.23 10.46
CA SER A 178 6.45 1.55 9.33
C SER A 178 6.49 2.30 7.99
N ALA A 179 6.24 3.62 8.01
CA ALA A 179 6.23 4.49 6.83
C ALA A 179 7.55 4.45 6.03
N TYR A 180 8.69 4.22 6.68
CA TYR A 180 10.03 4.31 6.07
C TYR A 180 10.55 3.00 5.45
N ARG A 181 9.75 1.92 5.44
CA ARG A 181 10.19 0.62 4.89
C ARG A 181 10.00 0.46 3.37
N GLY A 182 9.75 1.56 2.64
CA GLY A 182 9.44 1.51 1.21
C GLY A 182 10.58 1.07 0.29
N LEU A 183 10.45 1.46 -0.98
CA LEU A 183 11.32 1.22 -2.15
C LEU A 183 12.82 1.54 -2.01
N GLY A 184 13.40 1.66 -0.81
CA GLY A 184 14.83 1.99 -0.63
C GLY A 184 15.21 3.44 -0.86
N SER A 185 14.25 4.29 -1.28
CA SER A 185 14.38 5.74 -1.33
C SER A 185 13.09 6.43 -0.90
N ILE A 186 13.24 7.35 0.06
CA ILE A 186 12.16 8.24 0.54
C ILE A 186 11.65 9.12 -0.60
N ASP A 187 12.47 9.40 -1.62
CA ASP A 187 12.11 10.30 -2.71
C ASP A 187 10.96 9.77 -3.58
N PHE A 188 10.85 8.44 -3.75
CA PHE A 188 9.70 7.82 -4.42
C PHE A 188 8.40 8.12 -3.66
N GLN A 189 8.38 7.83 -2.36
CA GLN A 189 7.21 8.06 -1.51
C GLN A 189 6.89 9.54 -1.38
N ALA A 190 7.90 10.41 -1.35
CA ALA A 190 7.72 11.85 -1.28
C ALA A 190 7.02 12.40 -2.52
N ALA A 191 7.37 11.90 -3.72
CA ALA A 191 6.78 12.35 -4.97
C ALA A 191 5.36 11.82 -5.22
N ALA A 192 5.04 10.60 -4.78
CA ALA A 192 3.70 10.03 -4.94
C ALA A 192 2.66 10.73 -4.05
N ARG A 193 1.42 10.88 -4.53
CA ARG A 193 0.32 11.48 -3.75
C ARG A 193 -0.44 10.47 -2.90
N SER A 194 -0.31 9.20 -3.27
CA SER A 194 -0.83 8.07 -2.52
C SER A 194 0.22 6.97 -2.46
N VAL A 195 0.37 6.35 -1.29
CA VAL A 195 1.22 5.17 -1.09
C VAL A 195 0.39 4.10 -0.38
N LEU A 196 0.25 2.95 -1.03
CA LEU A 196 -0.50 1.80 -0.56
C LEU A 196 0.46 0.67 -0.21
N ILE A 197 0.18 -0.02 0.88
CA ILE A 197 0.87 -1.24 1.29
C ILE A 197 -0.07 -2.42 1.14
N VAL A 198 0.40 -3.47 0.47
CA VAL A 198 -0.30 -4.75 0.36
C VAL A 198 0.44 -5.79 1.20
N GLY A 199 -0.30 -6.54 2.01
CA GLY A 199 0.25 -7.63 2.81
C GLY A 199 -0.82 -8.59 3.31
N ARG A 200 -0.41 -9.79 3.74
CA ARG A 200 -1.28 -10.79 4.36
C ARG A 200 -1.59 -10.48 5.82
N ILE A 201 -2.78 -10.86 6.25
CA ILE A 201 -3.11 -11.00 7.67
C ILE A 201 -2.45 -12.28 8.21
N LYS A 202 -1.74 -12.18 9.33
CA LYS A 202 -0.94 -13.29 9.87
C LYS A 202 -1.78 -14.51 10.25
N ASP A 203 -2.94 -14.25 10.84
CA ASP A 203 -3.84 -15.31 11.34
C ASP A 203 -4.79 -15.82 10.24
N GLU A 204 -4.84 -15.13 9.09
CA GLU A 204 -5.69 -15.46 7.93
C GLU A 204 -4.87 -15.28 6.63
N PRO A 205 -3.98 -16.22 6.27
CA PRO A 205 -2.98 -16.01 5.21
C PRO A 205 -3.56 -15.87 3.79
N GLU A 206 -4.81 -16.27 3.58
CA GLU A 206 -5.54 -16.02 2.33
C GLU A 206 -6.08 -14.59 2.24
N ILE A 207 -6.25 -13.91 3.38
CA ILE A 207 -6.69 -12.52 3.43
C ILE A 207 -5.49 -11.61 3.29
N ARG A 208 -5.59 -10.72 2.30
CA ARG A 208 -4.63 -9.67 2.03
C ARG A 208 -5.33 -8.34 2.16
N VAL A 209 -4.61 -7.36 2.67
CA VAL A 209 -5.13 -6.03 2.94
C VAL A 209 -4.31 -4.98 2.22
N VAL A 210 -5.00 -3.95 1.78
CA VAL A 210 -4.47 -2.74 1.17
C VAL A 210 -4.64 -1.62 2.19
N CYS A 211 -3.53 -1.15 2.76
CA CYS A 211 -3.51 -0.06 3.72
C CYS A 211 -2.87 1.19 3.08
N GLN A 212 -3.49 2.35 3.25
CA GLN A 212 -2.91 3.60 2.80
C GLN A 212 -1.96 4.15 3.86
N THR A 213 -0.68 4.32 3.53
CA THR A 213 0.33 4.91 4.44
C THR A 213 0.63 6.38 4.13
N LYS A 214 0.12 6.86 3.01
CA LYS A 214 0.19 8.27 2.62
C LYS A 214 -1.04 8.61 1.79
N SER A 215 -1.73 9.66 2.19
CA SER A 215 -2.73 10.35 1.37
C SER A 215 -2.47 11.85 1.43
N SER A 216 -2.26 12.49 0.27
CA SER A 216 -2.07 13.94 0.20
C SER A 216 -3.31 14.72 -0.22
N LEU A 217 -4.37 14.03 -0.67
CA LEU A 217 -5.49 14.64 -1.39
C LEU A 217 -6.86 14.35 -0.74
N ALA A 218 -6.90 13.50 0.28
CA ALA A 218 -8.09 13.12 1.02
C ALA A 218 -7.69 12.60 2.42
N PRO A 219 -8.62 12.54 3.39
CA PRO A 219 -8.39 11.80 4.63
C PRO A 219 -8.01 10.34 4.36
N GLU A 220 -7.21 9.74 5.23
CA GLU A 220 -6.85 8.33 5.12
C GLU A 220 -8.10 7.44 5.26
N ALA A 221 -8.25 6.49 4.33
CA ALA A 221 -9.35 5.53 4.37
C ALA A 221 -9.05 4.31 5.23
N LYS A 222 -10.12 3.63 5.63
CA LYS A 222 -10.03 2.26 6.16
C LYS A 222 -9.36 1.34 5.14
N ALA A 223 -8.64 0.35 5.64
CA ALA A 223 -8.03 -0.67 4.80
C ALA A 223 -9.10 -1.42 3.99
N VAL A 224 -8.70 -1.92 2.84
CA VAL A 224 -9.54 -2.78 2.00
C VAL A 224 -8.91 -4.16 1.91
N ALA A 225 -9.70 -5.19 2.14
CA ALA A 225 -9.31 -6.58 2.06
C ALA A 225 -9.75 -7.23 0.74
N PHE A 226 -8.95 -8.21 0.32
CA PHE A 226 -9.28 -9.20 -0.68
C PHE A 226 -8.76 -10.56 -0.24
N ARG A 227 -9.44 -11.62 -0.68
CA ARG A 227 -9.02 -13.00 -0.49
C ARG A 227 -8.30 -13.49 -1.73
N LEU A 228 -7.26 -14.28 -1.54
CA LEU A 228 -6.58 -15.03 -2.58
C LEU A 228 -6.41 -16.48 -2.12
N SER A 229 -7.28 -17.36 -2.61
CA SER A 229 -7.28 -18.79 -2.32
C SER A 229 -6.96 -19.61 -3.57
N GLU A 230 -6.48 -20.84 -3.40
CA GLU A 230 -6.26 -21.75 -4.53
C GLU A 230 -7.58 -22.22 -5.16
N GLU A 231 -8.60 -22.43 -4.32
CA GLU A 231 -9.89 -22.98 -4.75
C GLU A 231 -10.76 -21.95 -5.49
N ASN A 232 -10.93 -20.77 -4.90
CA ASN A 232 -11.85 -19.74 -5.41
C ASN A 232 -11.13 -18.58 -6.12
N GLY A 233 -9.80 -18.57 -6.12
CA GLY A 233 -9.02 -17.48 -6.72
C GLY A 233 -9.17 -16.18 -5.93
N PHE A 234 -9.36 -15.08 -6.66
CA PHE A 234 -9.44 -13.73 -6.10
C PHE A 234 -10.88 -13.35 -5.75
N GLU A 235 -11.10 -12.82 -4.54
CA GLU A 235 -12.39 -12.29 -4.11
C GLU A 235 -12.22 -10.96 -3.35
N TRP A 236 -13.09 -9.99 -3.60
CA TRP A 236 -13.10 -8.74 -2.83
C TRP A 236 -13.85 -8.94 -1.51
N VAL A 237 -13.22 -8.59 -0.39
CA VAL A 237 -13.83 -8.67 0.94
C VAL A 237 -14.43 -7.32 1.35
N GLY A 238 -13.84 -6.21 0.89
CA GLY A 238 -14.31 -4.86 1.20
C GLY A 238 -13.53 -4.22 2.34
N LYS A 239 -14.18 -3.36 3.14
CA LYS A 239 -13.51 -2.64 4.22
C LYS A 239 -13.05 -3.60 5.32
N TYR A 240 -11.85 -3.38 5.85
CA TYR A 240 -11.24 -4.23 6.88
C TYR A 240 -10.63 -3.37 7.99
N ASP A 241 -10.72 -3.83 9.23
CA ASP A 241 -10.23 -3.08 10.40
C ASP A 241 -8.79 -3.51 10.74
N VAL A 242 -7.83 -2.87 10.08
CA VAL A 242 -6.39 -3.09 10.31
C VAL A 242 -5.61 -1.85 9.89
N THR A 243 -4.52 -1.55 10.61
CA THR A 243 -3.62 -0.47 10.25
C THR A 243 -2.41 -0.98 9.47
N ALA A 244 -1.73 -0.07 8.74
CA ALA A 244 -0.46 -0.41 8.10
C ALA A 244 0.62 -0.82 9.12
N ASP A 245 0.57 -0.30 10.34
CA ASP A 245 1.50 -0.64 11.41
C ASP A 245 1.33 -2.08 11.87
N ASP A 246 0.08 -2.54 12.00
CA ASP A 246 -0.24 -3.94 12.33
C ASP A 246 0.33 -4.88 11.27
N LEU A 247 0.15 -4.52 10.00
CA LEU A 247 0.62 -5.28 8.85
C LEU A 247 2.16 -5.35 8.78
N LEU A 248 2.83 -4.22 9.02
CA LEU A 248 4.29 -4.11 8.92
C LEU A 248 5.05 -4.56 10.17
N SER A 249 4.35 -4.76 11.28
CA SER A 249 4.92 -5.25 12.52
C SER A 249 5.42 -6.70 12.38
N ARG A 250 6.61 -6.91 11.80
CA ARG A 250 7.25 -8.25 11.70
C ARG A 250 7.62 -8.85 13.07
N THR A 251 7.43 -8.13 14.16
CA THR A 251 7.75 -8.64 15.49
C THR A 251 6.56 -9.36 16.09
N ALA A 252 6.70 -10.67 16.30
CA ALA A 252 5.91 -11.40 17.30
C ALA A 252 5.97 -10.71 18.68
N LYS A 253 6.91 -9.78 18.92
CA LYS A 253 6.97 -8.94 20.12
C LYS A 253 5.89 -7.83 20.16
N GLY A 254 5.45 -7.29 19.01
CA GLY A 254 4.37 -6.30 18.97
C GLY A 254 3.03 -6.93 19.35
N THR A 255 2.69 -8.06 18.73
CA THR A 255 1.50 -8.84 19.07
C THR A 255 1.56 -9.46 20.47
N LYS A 256 2.72 -9.94 20.94
CA LYS A 256 2.86 -10.43 22.33
C LYS A 256 2.75 -9.30 23.37
N LYS A 257 3.23 -8.10 23.04
CA LYS A 257 3.09 -6.92 23.92
C LYS A 257 1.63 -6.48 23.95
N GLN A 258 0.98 -6.36 22.79
CA GLN A 258 -0.44 -6.02 22.70
C GLN A 258 -1.32 -7.06 23.39
N ALA A 259 -1.09 -8.36 23.15
CA ALA A 259 -1.82 -9.43 23.85
C ALA A 259 -1.60 -9.40 25.37
N ALA A 260 -0.46 -8.92 25.85
CA ALA A 260 -0.21 -8.72 27.28
C ALA A 260 -0.90 -7.47 27.84
N VAL A 261 -1.02 -6.40 27.03
CA VAL A 261 -1.80 -5.19 27.35
C VAL A 261 -3.28 -5.56 27.46
N ASP A 262 -3.87 -6.17 26.43
CA ASP A 262 -5.28 -6.59 26.39
C ASP A 262 -5.61 -7.57 27.53
N PHE A 263 -4.65 -8.46 27.85
CA PHE A 263 -4.77 -9.38 28.97
C PHE A 263 -4.84 -8.64 30.31
N LEU A 264 -3.97 -7.66 30.54
CA LEU A 264 -3.94 -6.88 31.79
C LEU A 264 -5.17 -5.98 31.93
N GLU A 265 -5.61 -5.34 30.85
CA GLU A 265 -6.83 -4.51 30.86
C GLU A 265 -8.07 -5.32 31.23
N LYS A 266 -8.28 -6.47 30.58
CA LYS A 266 -9.42 -7.35 30.89
C LYS A 266 -9.35 -7.91 32.31
N LEU A 267 -8.15 -8.29 32.75
CA LEU A 267 -7.99 -8.93 34.05
C LEU A 267 -8.21 -7.93 35.19
N LEU A 268 -7.76 -6.68 35.04
CA LEU A 268 -7.86 -5.64 36.07
C LEU A 268 -9.12 -4.78 35.97
N ALA A 269 -10.01 -5.03 35.01
CA ALA A 269 -11.27 -4.30 34.83
C ALA A 269 -12.17 -4.33 36.08
N ASP A 270 -12.20 -5.45 36.79
CA ASP A 270 -13.01 -5.66 38.00
C ASP A 270 -12.27 -5.29 39.30
N GLY A 271 -11.13 -4.61 39.19
CA GLY A 271 -10.38 -4.07 40.31
C GLY A 271 -9.03 -4.75 40.58
N LYS A 272 -8.50 -4.55 41.80
CA LYS A 272 -7.13 -4.95 42.14
C LYS A 272 -7.00 -6.47 42.27
N ILE A 273 -5.95 -7.04 41.66
CA ILE A 273 -5.67 -8.48 41.70
C ILE A 273 -4.27 -8.73 42.27
N PRO A 274 -4.09 -9.82 43.06
CA PRO A 274 -2.76 -10.18 43.54
C PRO A 274 -1.78 -10.45 42.40
N GLN A 275 -0.58 -9.85 42.48
CA GLN A 275 0.49 -9.99 41.49
C GLN A 275 0.83 -11.46 41.20
N THR A 276 0.85 -12.30 42.23
CA THR A 276 1.14 -13.74 42.10
C THR A 276 0.16 -14.44 41.17
N LYS A 277 -1.14 -14.11 41.28
CA LYS A 277 -2.20 -14.65 40.43
C LYS A 277 -2.09 -14.13 38.98
N ILE A 278 -1.71 -12.87 38.80
CA ILE A 278 -1.49 -12.28 37.48
C ILE A 278 -0.34 -12.99 36.75
N ILE A 279 0.77 -13.24 37.44
CA ILE A 279 1.94 -13.95 36.87
C ILE A 279 1.56 -15.39 36.49
N GLU A 280 0.79 -16.08 37.33
CA GLU A 280 0.33 -17.44 37.05
C GLU A 280 -0.56 -17.50 35.79
N LEU A 281 -1.56 -16.62 35.71
CA LEU A 281 -2.47 -16.53 34.55
C LEU A 281 -1.74 -16.09 33.28
N ALA A 282 -0.76 -15.19 33.39
CA ALA A 282 0.09 -14.76 32.28
C ALA A 282 0.90 -15.95 31.73
N LYS A 283 1.47 -16.77 32.63
CA LYS A 283 2.23 -17.96 32.25
C LYS A 283 1.35 -19.00 31.54
N GLN A 284 0.12 -19.20 32.00
CA GLN A 284 -0.86 -20.09 31.34
C GLN A 284 -1.22 -19.61 29.93
N LYS A 285 -1.23 -18.29 29.69
CA LYS A 285 -1.44 -17.68 28.36
C LYS A 285 -0.16 -17.54 27.53
N GLY A 286 0.97 -18.08 27.98
CA GLY A 286 2.25 -18.03 27.26
C GLY A 286 2.88 -16.64 27.20
N ILE A 287 2.51 -15.73 28.12
CA ILE A 287 3.09 -14.38 28.24
C ILE A 287 4.34 -14.46 29.11
N ALA A 288 5.49 -14.05 28.57
CA ALA A 288 6.75 -14.03 29.30
C ALA A 288 6.80 -12.87 30.31
N ASP A 289 7.45 -13.08 31.46
CA ASP A 289 7.57 -12.09 32.56
C ASP A 289 8.04 -10.71 32.10
N ARG A 290 9.01 -10.66 31.17
CA ARG A 290 9.51 -9.40 30.62
C ARG A 290 8.45 -8.65 29.81
N THR A 291 7.61 -9.37 29.06
CA THR A 291 6.51 -8.80 28.28
C THR A 291 5.39 -8.30 29.20
N LEU A 292 5.08 -9.06 30.26
CA LEU A 292 4.11 -8.67 31.27
C LEU A 292 4.51 -7.37 32.00
N ARG A 293 5.80 -7.23 32.36
CA ARG A 293 6.32 -6.00 32.98
C ARG A 293 6.24 -4.81 32.03
N ASN A 294 6.61 -4.97 30.76
CA ASN A 294 6.52 -3.90 29.77
C ASN A 294 5.07 -3.43 29.56
N ALA A 295 4.10 -4.35 29.52
CA ALA A 295 2.67 -4.02 29.40
C ALA A 295 2.14 -3.30 30.65
N LYS A 296 2.61 -3.72 31.84
CA LYS A 296 2.31 -3.03 33.10
C LYS A 296 2.81 -1.58 33.10
N ASP A 297 4.04 -1.35 32.62
CA ASP A 297 4.63 -0.01 32.57
C ASP A 297 3.89 0.90 31.55
N GLU A 298 3.46 0.32 30.42
CA GLU A 298 2.68 1.02 29.39
C GLU A 298 1.29 1.43 29.86
N LEU A 299 0.60 0.55 30.59
CA LEU A 299 -0.71 0.83 31.17
C LEU A 299 -0.65 1.71 32.44
N GLY A 300 0.54 2.10 32.89
CA GLY A 300 0.71 2.90 34.11
C GLY A 300 0.24 2.18 35.39
N ILE A 301 0.16 0.84 35.37
CA ILE A 301 -0.38 0.04 36.47
C ILE A 301 0.50 0.18 37.72
N LYS A 302 -0.11 0.60 38.83
CA LYS A 302 0.60 0.79 40.10
C LYS A 302 0.63 -0.50 40.92
N SER A 303 1.72 -0.70 41.65
CA SER A 303 1.87 -1.80 42.60
C SER A 303 1.66 -1.30 44.02
N LYS A 304 0.65 -1.83 44.72
CA LYS A 304 0.36 -1.52 46.12
C LYS A 304 0.54 -2.77 46.97
N ARG A 305 1.17 -2.62 48.13
CA ARG A 305 1.36 -3.73 49.08
C ARG A 305 0.26 -3.68 50.14
N ALA A 306 -0.44 -4.79 50.34
CA ALA A 306 -1.47 -4.96 51.37
C ALA A 306 -1.38 -6.38 51.93
N ASN A 307 -1.50 -6.56 53.25
CA ASN A 307 -1.47 -7.86 53.93
C ASN A 307 -0.29 -8.75 53.49
N ASN A 308 0.90 -8.16 53.44
CA ASN A 308 2.14 -8.80 53.00
C ASN A 308 2.14 -9.33 51.55
N GLN A 309 1.19 -8.90 50.70
CA GLN A 309 1.08 -9.30 49.29
C GLN A 309 1.03 -8.07 48.38
N TRP A 310 1.56 -8.21 47.16
CA TRP A 310 1.53 -7.17 46.13
C TRP A 310 0.29 -7.30 45.27
N TYR A 311 -0.37 -6.17 45.02
CA TYR A 311 -1.55 -6.04 44.17
C TYR A 311 -1.27 -5.07 43.04
N TRP A 312 -1.80 -5.37 41.85
CA TRP A 312 -1.81 -4.47 40.71
C TRP A 312 -3.23 -3.94 40.49
N SER A 313 -3.35 -2.67 40.10
CA SER A 313 -4.62 -2.03 39.72
C SER A 313 -4.40 -1.02 38.59
N LEU A 314 -5.43 -0.87 37.75
CA LEU A 314 -5.62 0.31 36.92
C LEU A 314 -6.18 1.39 37.86
N ASP A 315 -5.31 2.26 38.35
CA ASP A 315 -5.70 3.40 39.19
C ASP A 315 -6.21 4.55 38.31
#